data_AF-A0A7W1HTJ0-F1
#
_entry.id   AF-A0A7W1HTJ0-F1
#
_cell.length_a   1.000
_cell.length_b   1.000
_cell.length_c   1.000
_cell.angle_alpha   90.00
_cell.angle_beta   90.00
_cell.angle_gamma   90.00
#
_symmetry.space_group_name_H-M   'P 1'
#
loop_
_entity.id
_entity.type
_entity.pdbx_description
1 polymer ?
#
loop_
_entity_poly.entity_id
_entity_poly.type
_entity_poly.pdbx_seq_one_letter_code
_entity_poly.pdbx_strand_id
1 'polypeptide(L)'
;MNNDNANIPKDDVEELEKIIKIPFPPEEVTWRETDLDTKGNDNRVPAANGKKLTVVLKFSAEEANKIIEQAEKYKPAAASDVDAEDWFPAELIAQSQLSGDGNLKGTSFAANDFLQAPYVNGKITRISNTDYFVLELTSF
;
A
#
# COMPACT_ATOMS: atom_id res chain seq x y z
N MET A 1 28.32 -5.10 -6.32
CA MET A 1 27.29 -5.63 -7.25
C MET A 1 26.30 -6.39 -6.38
N ASN A 2 25.05 -6.01 -6.13
CA ASN A 2 24.16 -4.94 -6.57
C ASN A 2 23.25 -4.65 -5.37
N ASN A 3 22.96 -3.38 -5.06
CA ASN A 3 22.03 -3.03 -3.98
C ASN A 3 20.92 -2.12 -4.52
N ASP A 4 20.48 -2.40 -5.74
CA ASP A 4 19.66 -1.50 -6.55
C ASP A 4 18.19 -1.95 -6.66
N ASN A 5 17.73 -2.91 -5.82
CA ASN A 5 16.39 -3.51 -5.97
C ASN A 5 15.35 -3.08 -4.91
N ALA A 6 15.70 -2.23 -3.94
CA ALA A 6 14.78 -1.82 -2.87
C ALA A 6 13.91 -0.60 -3.23
N ASN A 7 13.72 -0.30 -4.52
CA ASN A 7 12.97 0.88 -4.92
C ASN A 7 12.23 0.77 -6.27
N ILE A 8 12.19 -0.41 -6.86
CA ILE A 8 11.56 -0.64 -8.16
C ILE A 8 10.18 -1.28 -7.90
N PRO A 9 9.10 -0.80 -8.54
CA PRO A 9 7.80 -1.46 -8.48
C PRO A 9 7.90 -2.88 -9.06
N LYS A 10 7.23 -3.83 -8.41
CA LYS A 10 7.18 -5.25 -8.74
C LYS A 10 5.72 -5.67 -8.84
N ASP A 11 5.41 -6.56 -9.77
CA ASP A 11 4.05 -7.05 -10.02
C ASP A 11 3.86 -8.54 -9.65
N ASP A 12 4.85 -9.15 -9.00
CA ASP A 12 4.78 -10.54 -8.52
C ASP A 12 3.97 -10.66 -7.21
N VAL A 13 2.80 -11.28 -7.31
CA VAL A 13 1.96 -11.64 -6.15
C VAL A 13 2.63 -12.67 -5.24
N GLU A 14 3.31 -13.67 -5.82
CA GLU A 14 3.94 -14.75 -5.06
C GLU A 14 5.07 -14.24 -4.14
N GLU A 15 5.80 -13.22 -4.58
CA GLU A 15 6.81 -12.56 -3.75
C GLU A 15 6.15 -11.70 -2.67
N LEU A 16 5.05 -11.02 -3.01
CA LEU A 16 4.30 -10.21 -2.07
C LEU A 16 3.70 -11.07 -0.94
N GLU A 17 3.16 -12.24 -1.23
CA GLU A 17 2.60 -13.17 -0.24
C GLU A 17 3.66 -13.72 0.73
N LYS A 18 4.95 -13.68 0.36
CA LYS A 18 6.05 -14.00 1.28
C LYS A 18 6.31 -12.87 2.28
N ILE A 19 5.89 -11.65 1.95
CA ILE A 19 6.15 -10.44 2.74
C ILE A 19 4.93 -10.08 3.59
N ILE A 20 3.72 -10.18 3.02
CA ILE A 20 2.45 -9.81 3.63
C ILE A 20 1.45 -10.94 3.50
N LYS A 21 0.41 -10.89 4.34
CA LYS A 21 -0.72 -11.80 4.19
C LYS A 21 -1.70 -11.22 3.20
N ILE A 22 -2.14 -12.00 2.21
CA ILE A 22 -3.18 -11.57 1.29
C ILE A 22 -4.40 -12.48 1.51
N PRO A 23 -5.51 -11.98 2.08
CA PRO A 23 -6.67 -12.81 2.40
C PRO A 23 -7.46 -13.24 1.15
N PHE A 24 -7.36 -12.49 0.06
CA PHE A 24 -8.05 -12.74 -1.22
C PHE A 24 -7.08 -12.53 -2.38
N PRO A 25 -7.11 -13.34 -3.44
CA PRO A 25 -6.23 -13.15 -4.59
C PRO A 25 -6.62 -11.87 -5.37
N PRO A 26 -5.72 -10.88 -5.53
CA PRO A 26 -5.99 -9.74 -6.38
C PRO A 26 -5.99 -10.14 -7.86
N GLU A 27 -6.74 -9.41 -8.68
CA GLU A 27 -6.68 -9.53 -10.16
C GLU A 27 -5.37 -8.96 -10.71
N GLU A 28 -4.90 -7.87 -10.10
CA GLU A 28 -3.67 -7.19 -10.47
C GLU A 28 -2.97 -6.71 -9.20
N VAL A 29 -1.65 -6.82 -9.18
CA VAL A 29 -0.86 -6.33 -8.06
C VAL A 29 0.38 -5.60 -8.56
N THR A 30 0.71 -4.51 -7.88
CA THR A 30 1.96 -3.77 -8.12
C THR A 30 2.43 -3.22 -6.81
N TRP A 31 3.64 -3.52 -6.38
CA TRP A 31 4.13 -3.17 -5.06
C TRP A 31 5.57 -2.68 -5.10
N ARG A 32 5.90 -1.81 -4.16
CA ARG A 32 7.22 -1.23 -4.02
C ARG A 32 7.55 -1.18 -2.54
N GLU A 33 8.65 -1.81 -2.18
CA GLU A 33 9.27 -1.59 -0.88
C GLU A 33 10.13 -0.32 -0.98
N THR A 34 10.16 0.47 0.08
CA THR A 34 10.98 1.66 0.22
C THR A 34 11.59 1.63 1.61
N ASP A 35 12.91 1.69 1.70
CA ASP A 35 13.58 1.85 2.98
C ASP A 35 13.30 3.24 3.55
N LEU A 36 12.68 3.29 4.72
CA LEU A 36 12.55 4.50 5.50
C LEU A 36 13.89 4.73 6.21
N ASP A 37 14.76 5.50 5.58
CA ASP A 37 15.94 6.05 6.24
C ASP A 37 15.47 7.05 7.30
N THR A 38 15.21 6.58 8.53
CA THR A 38 14.97 7.45 9.68
C THR A 38 16.30 8.03 10.18
N LYS A 39 17.09 8.62 9.28
CA LYS A 39 18.11 9.57 9.71
C LYS A 39 17.42 10.81 10.21
N GLY A 40 17.07 10.78 11.50
CA GLY A 40 17.24 12.00 12.28
C GLY A 40 18.65 12.51 12.00
N ASN A 41 18.80 13.81 11.85
CA ASN A 41 20.05 14.51 11.52
C ASN A 41 21.16 14.36 12.61
N ASP A 42 21.11 13.29 13.40
CA ASP A 42 21.93 13.00 14.57
C ASP A 42 22.59 11.62 14.41
N ASN A 43 23.90 11.63 14.18
CA ASN A 43 24.74 10.44 13.93
C ASN A 43 24.93 9.53 15.18
N ARG A 44 24.21 9.73 16.28
CA ARG A 44 24.43 9.02 17.56
C ARG A 44 23.34 8.02 17.92
N VAL A 45 22.22 8.00 17.20
CA VAL A 45 21.17 6.98 17.34
C VAL A 45 21.31 5.94 16.23
N PRO A 46 21.28 4.63 16.52
CA PRO A 46 21.19 3.62 15.47
C PRO A 46 19.93 3.90 14.67
N ALA A 47 20.06 4.18 13.38
CA ALA A 47 18.93 4.37 12.48
C ALA A 47 18.02 3.14 12.61
N ALA A 48 16.77 3.36 13.03
CA ALA A 48 15.77 2.33 12.87
C ALA A 48 15.58 2.19 11.36
N ASN A 49 16.09 1.10 10.78
CA ASN A 49 15.87 0.77 9.38
C ASN A 49 14.40 0.39 9.23
N GLY A 50 13.53 1.39 9.21
CA GLY A 50 12.12 1.20 8.94
C GLY A 50 11.96 0.82 7.48
N LYS A 51 10.98 -0.03 7.18
CA LYS A 51 10.61 -0.34 5.80
C LYS A 51 9.18 0.11 5.59
N LYS A 52 8.91 0.80 4.49
CA LYS A 52 7.57 1.07 4.00
C LYS A 52 7.31 0.20 2.80
N LEU A 53 6.21 -0.52 2.81
CA LEU A 53 5.74 -1.29 1.66
C LEU A 53 4.47 -0.63 1.15
N THR A 54 4.50 -0.14 -0.08
CA THR A 54 3.32 0.38 -0.77
C THR A 54 2.90 -0.66 -1.80
N VAL A 55 1.65 -1.09 -1.75
CA VAL A 55 1.10 -2.13 -2.62
C VAL A 55 -0.20 -1.60 -3.23
N VAL A 56 -0.28 -1.60 -4.54
CA VAL A 56 -1.48 -1.34 -5.31
C VAL A 56 -2.08 -2.67 -5.71
N LEU A 57 -3.31 -2.93 -5.31
CA LEU A 57 -4.04 -4.18 -5.53
C LEU A 57 -5.34 -3.86 -6.23
N LYS A 58 -5.66 -4.58 -7.30
CA LYS A 58 -6.99 -4.57 -7.93
C LYS A 58 -7.74 -5.79 -7.45
N PHE A 59 -8.92 -5.59 -6.88
CA PHE A 59 -9.78 -6.69 -6.45
C PHE A 59 -11.09 -6.66 -7.20
N SER A 60 -11.68 -7.84 -7.42
CA SER A 60 -13.05 -7.94 -7.91
C SER A 60 -14.00 -7.21 -6.95
N ALA A 61 -15.06 -6.58 -7.47
CA ALA A 61 -16.02 -5.84 -6.65
C ALA A 61 -16.60 -6.67 -5.48
N GLU A 62 -16.76 -7.98 -5.66
CA GLU A 62 -17.22 -8.90 -4.61
C GLU A 62 -16.20 -9.07 -3.48
N GLU A 63 -14.92 -9.21 -3.80
CA GLU A 63 -13.83 -9.39 -2.83
C GLU A 63 -13.49 -8.07 -2.14
N ALA A 64 -13.47 -6.98 -2.90
CA ALA A 64 -13.33 -5.61 -2.43
C ALA A 64 -14.31 -5.31 -1.29
N ASN A 65 -15.60 -5.65 -1.46
CA ASN A 65 -16.60 -5.45 -0.41
C ASN A 65 -16.32 -6.31 0.83
N LYS A 66 -15.91 -7.58 0.66
CA LYS A 66 -15.55 -8.44 1.80
C LYS A 66 -14.36 -7.91 2.59
N ILE A 67 -13.34 -7.40 1.91
CA ILE A 67 -12.17 -6.77 2.53
C ILE A 67 -12.61 -5.56 3.35
N ILE A 68 -13.45 -4.71 2.77
CA ILE A 68 -14.00 -3.53 3.46
C ILE A 68 -14.81 -3.94 4.69
N GLU A 69 -15.75 -4.87 4.54
CA GLU A 69 -16.59 -5.36 5.65
C GLU A 69 -15.76 -5.96 6.79
N GLN A 70 -14.63 -6.60 6.48
CA GLN A 70 -13.70 -7.10 7.49
C GLN A 70 -12.89 -5.97 8.13
N ALA A 71 -12.35 -5.07 7.31
CA ALA A 71 -11.52 -3.97 7.79
C ALA A 71 -12.31 -2.99 8.67
N GLU A 72 -13.59 -2.75 8.35
CA GLU A 72 -14.51 -1.92 9.13
C GLU A 72 -14.77 -2.48 10.54
N LYS A 73 -14.65 -3.79 10.74
CA LYS A 73 -14.75 -4.41 12.08
C LYS A 73 -13.60 -4.01 13.00
N TYR A 74 -12.42 -3.73 12.44
CA TYR A 74 -11.25 -3.31 13.20
C TYR A 74 -11.25 -1.80 13.42
N LYS A 75 -11.46 -1.02 12.35
CA LYS A 75 -11.59 0.44 12.43
C LYS A 75 -12.58 0.95 11.40
N PRO A 76 -13.36 2.00 11.75
CA PRO A 76 -14.24 2.66 10.80
C PRO A 76 -13.44 3.26 9.65
N ALA A 77 -14.07 3.23 8.48
CA ALA A 77 -13.59 3.85 7.26
C ALA A 77 -13.30 5.34 7.46
N ALA A 78 -12.15 5.83 6.98
CA ALA A 78 -11.78 7.24 7.04
C ALA A 78 -11.49 7.76 5.64
N ALA A 79 -12.05 8.91 5.26
CA ALA A 79 -11.67 9.56 4.02
C ALA A 79 -10.16 9.87 4.05
N SER A 80 -9.45 9.46 3.00
CA SER A 80 -8.02 9.70 2.87
C SER A 80 -7.65 9.95 1.43
N ASP A 81 -6.65 10.79 1.28
CA ASP A 81 -6.00 11.05 0.01
C ASP A 81 -4.75 10.18 -0.09
N VAL A 82 -4.47 9.67 -1.29
CA VAL A 82 -3.24 8.95 -1.62
C VAL A 82 -2.53 9.70 -2.73
N ASP A 83 -1.25 10.02 -2.52
CA ASP A 83 -0.42 10.57 -3.60
C ASP A 83 -0.26 9.52 -4.70
N ALA A 84 -0.66 9.89 -5.92
CA ALA A 84 -0.39 9.03 -7.07
C ALA A 84 1.10 9.07 -7.37
N GLU A 85 1.74 7.91 -7.37
CA GLU A 85 3.13 7.78 -7.77
C GLU A 85 3.24 7.35 -9.23
N ASP A 86 4.27 7.79 -9.94
CA ASP A 86 4.47 7.54 -11.40
C ASP A 86 4.46 6.06 -11.80
N TRP A 87 4.75 5.16 -10.84
CA TRP A 87 4.74 3.71 -11.04
C TRP A 87 3.37 3.06 -10.82
N PHE A 88 2.36 3.81 -10.36
CA PHE A 88 1.01 3.29 -10.20
C PHE A 88 0.43 2.88 -11.56
N PRO A 89 -0.54 1.96 -11.58
CA PRO A 89 -1.29 1.62 -12.79
C PRO A 89 -1.83 2.87 -13.50
N ALA A 90 -1.81 2.85 -14.84
CA ALA A 90 -2.21 4.00 -15.65
C ALA A 90 -3.65 4.49 -15.36
N GLU A 91 -4.54 3.59 -14.93
CA GLU A 91 -5.89 3.94 -14.47
C GLU A 91 -5.86 4.89 -13.26
N LEU A 92 -4.98 4.64 -12.28
CA LEU A 92 -4.81 5.52 -11.13
C LEU A 92 -4.13 6.83 -11.52
N ILE A 93 -3.10 6.80 -12.37
CA ILE A 93 -2.48 8.03 -12.87
C ILE A 93 -3.50 8.92 -13.59
N ALA A 94 -4.35 8.33 -14.43
CA ALA A 94 -5.42 9.06 -15.09
C ALA A 94 -6.41 9.65 -14.07
N GLN A 95 -6.76 8.89 -13.04
CA GLN A 95 -7.69 9.32 -11.98
C GLN A 95 -7.13 10.49 -11.15
N SER A 96 -5.83 10.50 -10.85
CA SER A 96 -5.21 11.60 -10.12
C SER A 96 -5.12 12.87 -10.97
N GLN A 97 -4.89 12.73 -12.28
CA GLN A 97 -4.92 13.83 -13.24
C GLN A 97 -6.32 14.42 -13.40
N LEU A 98 -7.36 13.58 -13.42
CA LEU A 98 -8.76 14.02 -13.46
C LEU A 98 -9.18 14.78 -12.19
N SER A 99 -8.60 14.43 -11.04
CA SER A 99 -8.88 15.09 -9.76
C SER A 99 -8.28 16.50 -9.67
N GLY A 100 -7.31 16.85 -10.54
CA GLY A 100 -6.70 18.18 -10.62
C GLY A 100 -5.64 18.49 -9.56
N ASP A 101 -5.75 17.88 -8.37
CA ASP A 101 -4.79 18.05 -7.26
C ASP A 101 -3.61 17.06 -7.32
N GLY A 102 -3.65 16.04 -8.20
CA GLY A 102 -2.61 15.00 -8.26
C GLY A 102 -2.72 13.92 -7.17
N ASN A 103 -3.73 14.02 -6.30
CA ASN A 103 -4.04 13.01 -5.29
C ASN A 103 -5.24 12.16 -5.70
N LEU A 104 -5.21 10.89 -5.32
CA LEU A 104 -6.30 9.94 -5.44
C LEU A 104 -7.19 10.04 -4.21
N LYS A 105 -8.47 10.37 -4.44
CA LYS A 105 -9.48 10.37 -3.39
C LYS A 105 -9.86 8.94 -3.05
N GLY A 106 -9.82 8.58 -1.78
CA GLY A 106 -10.18 7.24 -1.34
C GLY A 106 -10.71 7.17 0.08
N THR A 107 -10.98 5.94 0.48
CA THR A 107 -11.40 5.61 1.84
C THR A 107 -10.41 4.62 2.42
N SER A 108 -9.72 5.02 3.48
CA SER A 108 -8.77 4.18 4.22
C SER A 108 -9.47 3.34 5.27
N PHE A 109 -8.98 2.11 5.40
CA PHE A 109 -9.40 1.10 6.36
C PHE A 109 -8.17 0.49 7.03
N ALA A 110 -8.38 -0.25 8.12
CA ALA A 110 -7.31 -0.97 8.80
C ALA A 110 -6.77 -2.13 7.94
N ALA A 111 -5.45 -2.22 7.79
CA ALA A 111 -4.81 -3.31 7.05
C ALA A 111 -4.45 -4.52 7.93
N ASN A 112 -5.12 -4.70 9.08
CA ASN A 112 -4.77 -5.73 10.06
C ASN A 112 -4.71 -7.14 9.48
N ASP A 113 -5.59 -7.48 8.54
CA ASP A 113 -5.60 -8.79 7.87
C ASP A 113 -4.42 -9.00 6.91
N PHE A 114 -3.75 -7.92 6.51
CA PHE A 114 -2.61 -7.93 5.61
C PHE A 114 -1.26 -7.88 6.34
N LEU A 115 -1.26 -7.54 7.64
CA LEU A 115 -0.03 -7.41 8.40
C LEU A 115 0.67 -8.76 8.60
N GLN A 116 1.96 -8.78 8.29
CA GLN A 116 2.86 -9.89 8.53
C GLN A 116 4.20 -9.34 9.00
N ALA A 117 4.83 -10.01 9.97
CA ALA A 117 6.13 -9.59 10.49
C ALA A 117 7.16 -9.46 9.34
N PRO A 118 7.95 -8.38 9.28
CA PRO A 118 8.17 -7.35 10.32
C PRO A 118 7.20 -6.16 10.31
N TYR A 119 6.22 -6.13 9.41
CA TYR A 119 5.24 -5.05 9.32
C TYR A 119 4.21 -5.15 10.44
N VAL A 120 4.19 -4.13 11.30
CA VAL A 120 3.31 -4.08 12.49
C VAL A 120 2.21 -3.05 12.38
N ASN A 121 2.33 -2.13 11.41
CA ASN A 121 1.34 -1.10 11.15
C ASN A 121 1.05 -1.00 9.67
N GLY A 122 -0.19 -0.65 9.34
CA GLY A 122 -0.57 -0.36 7.98
C GLY A 122 -2.03 0.03 7.80
N LYS A 123 -2.33 0.53 6.62
CA LYS A 123 -3.67 0.95 6.20
C LYS A 123 -3.89 0.55 4.75
N ILE A 124 -5.13 0.27 4.40
CA ILE A 124 -5.53 -0.04 3.03
C ILE A 124 -6.55 0.99 2.58
N THR A 125 -6.31 1.64 1.44
CA THR A 125 -7.14 2.74 0.94
C THR A 125 -7.80 2.35 -0.36
N ARG A 126 -9.12 2.24 -0.38
CA ARG A 126 -9.88 2.04 -1.61
C ARG A 126 -9.96 3.34 -2.37
N ILE A 127 -9.51 3.36 -3.61
CA ILE A 127 -9.58 4.55 -4.46
C ILE A 127 -10.99 4.70 -5.03
N SER A 128 -11.56 5.89 -4.88
CA SER A 128 -12.92 6.20 -5.32
C SER A 128 -13.03 6.12 -6.84
N ASN A 129 -14.17 5.59 -7.31
CA ASN A 129 -14.46 5.37 -8.74
C ASN A 129 -13.54 4.33 -9.41
N THR A 130 -12.88 3.48 -8.62
CA THR A 130 -12.02 2.41 -9.13
C THR A 130 -12.13 1.16 -8.26
N ASP A 131 -11.64 0.04 -8.76
CA ASP A 131 -11.50 -1.23 -8.04
C ASP A 131 -10.09 -1.42 -7.45
N TYR A 132 -9.29 -0.35 -7.45
CA TYR A 132 -7.94 -0.33 -6.91
C TYR A 132 -7.92 0.02 -5.42
N PHE A 133 -7.00 -0.64 -4.73
CA PHE A 133 -6.71 -0.46 -3.32
C PHE A 133 -5.22 -0.19 -3.17
N VAL A 134 -4.88 0.81 -2.36
CA VAL A 134 -3.50 1.13 -2.01
C VAL A 134 -3.27 0.74 -0.55
N LEU A 135 -2.53 -0.34 -0.36
CA LEU A 135 -2.09 -0.85 0.91
C LEU A 135 -0.71 -0.27 1.25
N GLU A 136 -0.61 0.41 2.37
CA GLU A 136 0.63 0.97 2.89
C GLU A 136 0.94 0.30 4.23
N LEU A 137 2.06 -0.42 4.30
CA LEU A 137 2.55 -1.06 5.51
C LEU A 137 3.87 -0.45 5.95
N THR A 138 4.11 -0.45 7.26
CA THR A 138 5.36 0.05 7.85
C THR A 138 5.88 -0.89 8.94
N SER A 139 7.18 -1.14 8.91
CA SER A 139 7.95 -1.83 9.94
C SER A 139 8.66 -0.77 10.79
N PHE A 140 8.30 -0.65 12.08
CA PHE A 140 8.92 0.25 13.07
C PHE A 140 9.25 -0.51 14.34
#